data_AF-A0A9E0N0B7-F1
#
_entry.id   AF-A0A9E0N0B7-F1
#
_cell.length_a   1.000
_cell.length_b   1.000
_cell.length_c   1.000
_cell.angle_alpha   90.00
_cell.angle_beta   90.00
_cell.angle_gamma   90.00
#
_symmetry.space_group_name_H-M   'P 1'
#
loop_
_entity.id
_entity.type
_entity.pdbx_description
1 polymer ?
#
loop_
_entity_poly.entity_id
_entity_poly.type
_entity_poly.pdbx_seq_one_letter_code
_entity_poly.pdbx_strand_id
1 'polypeptide(L)'
;NVYIDMEAPWALKKTDISRMGTVLYVLTEVIRCLSLIIQPVMPTSSAKLLDQLKIAPDKRGFEQLCAKDAIASGTVIDQPQGVFPRLTETAVAAE
;
A
#
# COMPACT_ATOMS: atom_id res chain seq x y z
N ASN A 1 5.77 8.18 -5.75
CA ASN A 1 6.61 8.94 -4.79
C ASN A 1 6.47 10.44 -4.97
N VAL A 2 6.80 11.04 -6.12
CA VAL A 2 6.65 12.50 -6.36
C VAL A 2 5.33 13.10 -5.82
N TYR A 3 4.20 12.41 -6.00
CA TYR A 3 2.90 12.85 -5.49
C TYR A 3 2.87 13.04 -3.95
N ILE A 4 3.35 12.07 -3.16
CA ILE A 4 3.35 12.20 -1.68
C ILE A 4 4.31 13.30 -1.23
N ASP A 5 5.42 13.47 -1.96
CA ASP A 5 6.43 14.49 -1.65
C ASP A 5 5.86 15.91 -1.89
N MET A 6 5.12 16.10 -2.99
CA MET A 6 4.50 17.39 -3.32
C MET A 6 3.29 17.71 -2.43
N GLU A 7 2.44 16.73 -2.13
CA GLU A 7 1.26 16.95 -1.29
C GLU A 7 1.60 17.04 0.20
N ALA A 8 2.74 16.48 0.62
CA ALA A 8 3.26 16.52 1.98
C ALA A 8 2.19 16.32 3.07
N PRO A 9 1.50 15.16 3.12
CA PRO A 9 0.33 14.95 3.99
C PRO A 9 0.63 15.12 5.49
N TRP A 10 1.89 14.95 5.91
CA TRP A 10 2.31 15.24 7.28
C TRP A 10 2.17 16.72 7.67
N ALA A 11 2.33 17.64 6.71
CA ALA A 11 2.10 19.06 6.92
C ALA A 11 0.60 19.37 6.97
N LEU A 12 -0.19 18.70 6.13
CA LEU A 12 -1.65 18.87 6.05
C LEU A 12 -2.39 18.46 7.33
N LYS A 13 -1.80 17.59 8.16
CA LYS A 13 -2.39 17.13 9.44
C LYS A 13 -2.86 18.27 10.36
N LYS A 14 -2.24 19.45 10.28
CA LYS A 14 -2.58 20.62 11.11
C LYS A 14 -3.46 21.64 10.40
N THR A 15 -3.54 21.60 9.08
CA THR A 15 -4.13 22.67 8.26
C THR A 15 -5.37 22.22 7.49
N ASP A 16 -5.35 21.00 6.94
CA ASP A 16 -6.44 20.44 6.15
C ASP A 16 -6.45 18.91 6.23
N ILE A 17 -7.14 18.40 7.25
CA ILE A 17 -7.31 16.97 7.50
C ILE A 17 -8.11 16.30 6.37
N SER A 18 -9.05 17.02 5.74
CA SER A 18 -9.85 16.49 4.65
C SER A 18 -8.98 16.20 3.43
N ARG A 19 -8.13 17.15 3.04
CA ARG A 19 -7.16 16.95 1.95
C ARG A 19 -6.14 15.87 2.28
N MET A 20 -5.63 15.83 3.52
CA MET A 20 -4.75 14.75 3.97
C MET A 20 -5.41 13.38 3.76
N GLY A 21 -6.69 13.24 4.11
CA GLY A 21 -7.46 12.02 3.89
C GLY A 21 -7.53 11.62 2.42
N THR A 22 -7.78 12.58 1.51
CA THR A 22 -7.78 12.33 0.06
C THR A 22 -6.41 11.84 -0.42
N VAL A 23 -5.32 12.50 -0.01
CA VAL A 23 -3.96 12.13 -0.42
C VAL A 23 -3.62 10.72 0.05
N LEU A 24 -3.91 10.41 1.31
CA LEU A 24 -3.67 9.08 1.88
C LEU A 24 -4.51 8.00 1.19
N TYR A 25 -5.78 8.29 0.88
CA TYR A 25 -6.63 7.37 0.14
C TYR A 25 -6.09 7.05 -1.26
N VAL A 26 -5.66 8.08 -2.00
CA VAL A 26 -5.04 7.88 -3.32
C VAL A 26 -3.80 7.01 -3.21
N LEU A 27 -2.96 7.25 -2.20
CA LEU A 27 -1.75 6.46 -1.98
C LEU A 27 -2.06 4.99 -1.68
N THR A 28 -3.00 4.71 -0.77
CA THR A 28 -3.36 3.32 -0.44
C THR A 28 -3.98 2.60 -1.64
N GLU A 29 -4.79 3.28 -2.45
CA GLU A 29 -5.37 2.69 -3.66
C GLU A 29 -4.32 2.41 -4.75
N VAL A 30 -3.35 3.31 -4.94
CA VAL A 30 -2.21 3.07 -5.83
C VAL A 30 -1.40 1.87 -5.34
N ILE A 31 -1.14 1.77 -4.03
CA ILE A 31 -0.41 0.64 -3.44
C ILE A 31 -1.20 -0.67 -3.63
N ARG A 32 -2.54 -0.67 -3.47
CA ARG A 32 -3.39 -1.83 -3.73
C ARG A 32 -3.24 -2.31 -5.17
N CYS A 33 -3.42 -1.41 -6.13
CA CYS A 33 -3.31 -1.74 -7.56
C CYS A 33 -1.92 -2.27 -7.91
N LEU A 34 -0.85 -1.61 -7.45
CA LEU A 34 0.52 -2.10 -7.65
C LEU A 34 0.70 -3.50 -7.07
N SER A 35 0.26 -3.71 -5.82
CA SER A 35 0.39 -4.99 -5.14
C SER A 35 -0.34 -6.11 -5.87
N LEU A 36 -1.49 -5.84 -6.51
CA LEU A 36 -2.17 -6.81 -7.37
C LEU A 36 -1.35 -7.14 -8.62
N ILE A 37 -0.80 -6.12 -9.30
CA ILE A 37 -0.02 -6.25 -10.53
C ILE A 37 1.27 -7.03 -10.32
N ILE A 38 1.97 -6.81 -9.20
CA ILE A 38 3.29 -7.40 -8.94
C ILE A 38 3.25 -8.84 -8.38
N GLN A 39 2.07 -9.40 -8.13
CA GLN A 39 1.92 -10.78 -7.60
C GLN A 39 2.71 -11.85 -8.37
N PRO A 40 2.75 -11.86 -9.72
CA PRO A 40 3.49 -12.90 -10.46
C PRO A 40 5.01 -12.86 -10.24
N VAL A 41 5.55 -11.71 -9.81
CA VAL A 41 7.00 -11.51 -9.62
C VAL A 41 7.39 -11.57 -8.14
N MET A 42 6.54 -11.01 -7.27
CA MET A 42 6.80 -10.93 -5.83
C MET A 42 5.55 -11.37 -5.03
N PRO A 43 5.14 -12.65 -5.10
CA PRO A 43 3.88 -13.11 -4.52
C PRO A 43 3.82 -12.90 -3.00
N THR A 44 4.92 -13.18 -2.29
CA THR A 44 5.00 -13.04 -0.82
C THR A 44 4.89 -11.58 -0.37
N SER A 45 5.63 -10.67 -1.02
CA SER A 45 5.58 -9.24 -0.66
C SER A 45 4.25 -8.60 -1.05
N SER A 46 3.69 -9.00 -2.19
CA SER A 46 2.37 -8.56 -2.64
C SER A 46 1.28 -8.99 -1.65
N ALA A 47 1.30 -10.24 -1.19
CA ALA A 47 0.37 -10.74 -0.19
C ALA A 47 0.46 -9.93 1.11
N LYS A 48 1.67 -9.67 1.61
CA LYS A 48 1.89 -8.83 2.80
C LYS A 48 1.33 -7.42 2.66
N LEU A 49 1.52 -6.77 1.50
CA LEU A 49 0.95 -5.44 1.24
C LEU A 49 -0.58 -5.47 1.22
N LEU A 50 -1.17 -6.46 0.55
CA LEU A 50 -2.62 -6.63 0.44
C LEU A 50 -3.25 -7.00 1.80
N ASP A 51 -2.54 -7.76 2.64
CA ASP A 51 -2.95 -8.05 4.03
C ASP A 51 -3.02 -6.77 4.87
N GLN A 52 -1.99 -5.92 4.79
CA GLN A 52 -1.95 -4.64 5.51
C GLN A 52 -3.09 -3.70 5.07
N LEU A 53 -3.52 -3.78 3.81
CA LEU A 53 -4.65 -3.04 3.27
C LEU A 53 -6.02 -3.74 3.49
N LYS A 54 -6.06 -4.85 4.23
CA LYS A 54 -7.27 -5.64 4.53
C LYS A 54 -8.01 -6.15 3.29
N ILE A 55 -7.29 -6.45 2.21
CA ILE A 55 -7.87 -7.02 0.99
C ILE A 55 -8.00 -8.53 1.15
N ALA A 56 -9.20 -9.08 1.07
CA ALA A 56 -9.40 -10.53 1.22
C ALA A 56 -8.73 -11.33 0.07
N PRO A 57 -8.24 -12.57 0.30
CA PRO A 57 -7.54 -13.36 -0.72
C PRO A 57 -8.33 -13.59 -2.01
N ASP A 58 -9.66 -13.74 -1.92
CA ASP A 58 -10.59 -13.91 -3.04
C ASP A 58 -10.81 -12.61 -3.85
N LYS A 59 -10.24 -11.49 -3.39
CA LYS A 59 -10.30 -10.17 -4.04
C LYS A 59 -8.94 -9.71 -4.58
N ARG A 60 -8.01 -10.65 -4.76
CA ARG A 60 -6.65 -10.37 -5.23
C ARG A 60 -6.42 -10.72 -6.71
N GLY A 61 -7.49 -10.93 -7.47
CA GLY A 61 -7.41 -11.14 -8.92
C GLY A 61 -7.22 -9.83 -9.70
N PHE A 62 -6.84 -9.97 -10.97
CA PHE A 62 -6.72 -8.82 -11.86
C PHE A 62 -8.09 -8.20 -12.20
N GLU A 63 -9.17 -8.94 -12.03
CA GLU A 63 -10.55 -8.45 -12.19
C GLU A 63 -10.90 -7.35 -11.17
N GLN A 64 -10.18 -7.30 -10.04
CA GLN A 64 -10.33 -6.26 -9.01
C GLN A 64 -9.47 -5.01 -9.27
N LEU A 65 -8.79 -4.91 -10.42
CA LEU A 65 -8.12 -3.69 -10.89
C LEU A 65 -9.11 -2.70 -11.52
N CYS A 66 -10.19 -2.39 -10.80
CA CYS A 66 -11.17 -1.43 -11.25
C CYS A 66 -11.77 -0.64 -10.07
N ALA A 67 -12.36 0.51 -10.38
CA ALA A 67 -12.83 1.47 -9.38
C ALA A 67 -13.93 0.91 -8.44
N LYS A 68 -14.72 -0.06 -8.89
CA LYS A 68 -15.76 -0.71 -8.06
C LYS A 68 -15.18 -1.58 -6.94
N ASP A 69 -13.93 -2.05 -7.09
CA ASP A 69 -13.21 -2.89 -6.13
C ASP A 69 -12.10 -2.10 -5.40
N ALA A 70 -12.14 -0.76 -5.51
CA ALA A 70 -11.25 0.12 -4.75
C ALA A 70 -11.49 -0.02 -3.24
N ILE A 71 -10.50 0.37 -2.43
CA ILE A 71 -10.62 0.32 -0.97
C ILE A 71 -11.85 1.14 -0.54
N ALA A 72 -12.72 0.51 0.27
CA ALA A 72 -13.87 1.20 0.83
C ALA A 72 -13.42 2.31 1.79
N SER A 73 -13.97 3.51 1.65
CA SER A 73 -13.68 4.61 2.58
C SER A 73 -14.05 4.21 4.01
N GLY A 74 -13.21 4.57 4.98
CA GLY A 74 -13.38 4.19 6.39
C GLY A 74 -12.88 2.78 6.73
N THR A 75 -12.29 2.04 5.78
CA THR A 75 -11.61 0.77 6.09
C THR A 75 -10.51 1.01 7.13
N VAL A 76 -10.62 0.32 8.27
CA VAL A 76 -9.62 0.38 9.34
C VAL A 76 -8.48 -0.57 9.00
N ILE A 77 -7.27 -0.04 8.92
CA ILE A 77 -6.04 -0.80 8.73
C ILE A 77 -5.22 -0.85 10.02
N ASP A 78 -4.42 -1.90 10.18
CA ASP A 78 -3.54 -2.02 11.33
C ASP A 78 -2.30 -1.12 11.15
N GLN A 79 -1.47 -1.03 12.20
CA GLN A 79 -0.20 -0.32 12.09
C GLN A 79 0.67 -0.97 10.99
N PRO A 80 1.11 -0.19 9.98
CA PRO A 80 1.85 -0.74 8.86
C PRO A 80 3.22 -1.26 9.29
N GLN A 81 3.66 -2.34 8.64
CA GLN A 81 4.94 -2.99 8.87
C GLN A 81 5.79 -2.94 7.60
N GLY A 82 7.12 -2.84 7.78
CA GLY A 82 8.06 -2.88 6.66
C GLY A 82 7.96 -4.20 5.90
N VAL A 83 7.70 -4.13 4.59
CA VAL A 83 7.54 -5.32 3.74
C VAL A 83 8.86 -5.88 3.27
N PHE A 84 9.84 -5.00 3.02
CA PHE A 84 11.17 -5.36 2.55
C PHE A 84 12.20 -5.06 3.65
N PRO A 85 12.89 -6.10 4.17
CA PRO A 85 13.99 -5.88 5.09
C PRO A 85 15.19 -5.26 4.35
N ARG A 86 16.00 -4.48 5.08
CA ARG A 86 17.26 -3.97 4.54
C ARG A 86 18.27 -5.11 4.46
N LEU A 87 18.86 -5.33 3.28
CA LEU A 87 19.98 -6.25 3.12
C LEU A 87 21.21 -5.66 3.82
N THR A 88 21.88 -6.49 4.62
CA THR A 88 23.17 -6.18 5.25
C THR A 88 24.22 -7.15 4.73
N GLU A 89 25.50 -6.75 4.75
CA GLU A 89 26.60 -7.57 4.23
C GLU A 89 26.64 -8.98 4.85
N THR A 90 26.27 -9.11 6.13
CA THR A 90 26.18 -10.39 6.83
C THR A 90 25.05 -11.29 6.33
N ALA A 91 23.93 -10.72 5.87
CA ALA A 91 22.77 -11.48 5.40
C ALA A 91 23.02 -12.12 4.02
N VAL A 92 23.84 -11.51 3.18
CA VAL A 92 24.18 -12.02 1.84
C VAL A 92 25.15 -13.21 1.91
N ALA A 93 25.95 -13.31 2.98
CA ALA A 93 26.91 -14.40 3.17
C ALA A 93 26.31 -15.68 3.79
N ALA A 94 25.04 -15.63 4.21
CA ALA A 94 24.35 -16.73 4.91
C ALA A 94 23.36 -17.51 4.01
N GLU A 95 23.30 -17.17 2.73
CA GLU A 95 22.41 -17.77 1.70
C GLU A 95 23.25 -18.43 0.60
#